data_AF-A0AAE3YF07-F1
#
_entry.id   AF-A0AAE3YF07-F1
#
_cell.length_a   1.000
_cell.length_b   1.000
_cell.length_c   1.000
_cell.angle_alpha   90.00
_cell.angle_beta   90.00
_cell.angle_gamma   90.00
#
_symmetry.space_group_name_H-M   'P 1'
#
loop_
_entity.id
_entity.type
_entity.pdbx_description
1 polymer ?
#
loop_
_entity_poly.entity_id
_entity_poly.type
_entity_poly.pdbx_seq_one_letter_code
_entity_poly.pdbx_strand_id
1 'polypeptide(L)' 'MNKIDKRSSLTKEIFKTTVEIQKKFPELYELLDETPLFFSFTEKNITITDLRQYLVSLIMQQKSFEKSIGTIRH' A
#
# COMPACT_ATOMS: atom_id res chain seq x y z
N MET A 1 6.32 -22.47 -5.30
CA MET A 1 6.01 -21.41 -4.33
C MET A 1 4.61 -21.65 -3.79
N ASN A 2 4.46 -21.96 -2.50
CA ASN A 2 3.15 -22.28 -1.92
C ASN A 2 2.31 -21.00 -1.73
N LYS A 3 0.98 -21.12 -1.65
CA LYS A 3 0.08 -19.95 -1.47
C LYS A 3 0.40 -19.19 -0.18
N ILE A 4 0.81 -19.90 0.87
CA ILE A 4 1.22 -19.35 2.17
C ILE A 4 2.47 -18.48 2.02
N ASP A 5 3.48 -18.96 1.26
CA ASP A 5 4.72 -18.23 1.01
C ASP A 5 4.46 -16.90 0.29
N LYS A 6 3.53 -16.93 -0.69
CA LYS A 6 3.16 -15.74 -1.46
C LYS A 6 2.42 -14.70 -0.62
N ARG A 7 1.52 -15.13 0.29
CA ARG A 7 0.85 -14.22 1.22
C ARG A 7 1.86 -13.56 2.16
N SER A 8 2.79 -14.36 2.72
CA SER A 8 3.85 -13.87 3.60
C SER A 8 4.76 -12.84 2.91
N SER A 9 5.16 -13.09 1.66
CA SER A 9 5.95 -12.14 0.86
C SER A 9 5.22 -10.80 0.69
N LEU A 10 3.95 -10.84 0.29
CA LEU A 10 3.16 -9.63 0.05
C LEU A 10 2.95 -8.82 1.34
N THR A 11 2.68 -9.48 2.46
CA THR A 11 2.56 -8.79 3.75
C THR A 11 3.87 -8.09 4.14
N LYS A 12 5.02 -8.73 3.91
CA LYS A 12 6.34 -8.12 4.16
C LYS A 12 6.60 -6.91 3.26
N GLU A 13 6.23 -7.01 1.98
CA GLU A 13 6.36 -5.90 1.03
C GLU A 13 5.48 -4.72 1.42
N ILE A 14 4.21 -4.96 1.76
CA ILE A 14 3.28 -3.94 2.26
C ILE A 14 3.88 -3.25 3.48
N PHE A 15 4.31 -4.02 4.48
CA PHE A 15 4.89 -3.46 5.71
C PHE A 15 6.13 -2.61 5.43
N LYS A 16 7.02 -3.08 4.53
CA LYS A 16 8.20 -2.31 4.14
C LYS A 16 7.81 -0.99 3.49
N THR A 17 6.90 -1.02 2.53
CA THR A 17 6.42 0.17 1.82
C THR A 17 5.77 1.16 2.78
N THR A 18 4.91 0.72 3.69
CA THR A 18 4.27 1.61 4.66
C THR A 18 5.27 2.25 5.62
N VAL A 19 6.29 1.51 6.06
CA VAL A 19 7.39 2.07 6.89
C VAL A 19 8.21 3.10 6.12
N GLU A 20 8.49 2.85 4.84
CA GLU A 20 9.20 3.82 3.99
C GLU A 20 8.37 5.10 3.78
N ILE A 21 7.06 4.98 3.56
CA ILE A 21 6.14 6.12 3.48
C ILE A 21 6.15 6.89 4.79
N GLN A 22 5.97 6.23 5.94
CA GLN A 22 6.00 6.89 7.26
C GLN A 22 7.28 7.68 7.50
N LYS A 23 8.43 7.13 7.12
CA LYS A 23 9.74 7.76 7.33
C LYS A 23 9.98 8.96 6.43
N LYS A 24 9.55 8.90 5.16
CA LYS A 24 9.86 9.92 4.15
C LYS A 24 8.75 10.94 3.96
N PHE A 25 7.51 10.53 4.18
CA PHE A 25 6.29 11.27 3.90
C PHE A 25 5.26 11.02 5.04
N PRO A 26 5.55 11.46 6.28
CA PRO A 26 4.66 11.21 7.42
C PRO A 26 3.25 11.77 7.20
N GLU A 27 3.12 12.91 6.52
CA GLU A 27 1.82 13.48 6.14
C GLU A 27 1.02 12.56 5.21
N LEU A 28 1.70 11.91 4.25
CA LEU A 28 1.04 10.91 3.40
C LEU A 28 0.63 9.69 4.22
N TYR A 29 1.44 9.29 5.20
CA TYR A 29 1.15 8.15 6.07
C TYR A 29 -0.12 8.38 6.91
N GLU A 30 -0.33 9.57 7.44
CA GLU A 30 -1.56 9.95 8.17
C GLU A 30 -2.82 9.90 7.31
N LEU A 31 -2.66 10.04 5.98
CA LEU A 31 -3.75 10.00 5.01
C LEU A 31 -3.99 8.60 4.41
N LEU A 32 -3.17 7.60 4.77
CA LEU A 32 -3.39 6.23 4.32
C LEU A 32 -4.61 5.63 5.03
N ASP A 33 -5.57 5.13 4.26
CA ASP A 33 -6.65 4.32 4.80
C ASP A 33 -6.10 3.02 5.42
N GLU A 34 -6.38 2.77 6.70
CA GLU A 34 -6.00 1.53 7.38
C GLU A 34 -6.65 0.28 6.73
N THR A 35 -7.79 0.47 6.07
CA THR A 35 -8.53 -0.56 5.35
C THR A 35 -8.76 -0.12 3.90
N PRO A 36 -8.01 -0.68 2.93
CA PRO A 36 -8.21 -0.40 1.50
C PRO A 36 -9.65 -0.59 1.03
N LEU A 37 -10.19 0.41 0.34
CA LEU A 37 -11.56 0.46 -0.19
C LEU A 37 -11.91 -0.67 -1.20
N PHE A 38 -10.93 -1.44 -1.63
CA PHE A 38 -11.08 -2.47 -2.68
C PHE A 38 -11.21 -3.89 -2.13
N PHE A 39 -11.21 -4.08 -0.80
CA PHE A 39 -11.48 -5.40 -0.26
C PHE A 39 -12.87 -5.86 -0.70
N SER A 40 -12.93 -7.07 -1.25
CA SER A 40 -14.18 -7.75 -1.56
C SER A 40 -15.03 -7.86 -0.30
N PHE A 41 -16.02 -6.97 -0.12
CA PHE A 41 -17.00 -7.07 0.97
C PHE A 41 -17.77 -8.40 0.95
N THR A 42 -17.78 -9.07 -0.20
CA THR A 42 -18.40 -10.38 -0.42
C THR A 42 -17.56 -11.55 0.07
N GLU A 43 -16.24 -11.40 0.22
CA GLU A 43 -15.36 -12.46 0.73
C GLU A 43 -15.07 -12.27 2.21
N LYS A 44 -15.35 -13.31 3.02
CA LYS A 44 -15.11 -13.30 4.48
C LYS A 44 -13.63 -13.20 4.88
N ASN A 45 -12.69 -13.33 3.93
CA ASN A 45 -11.25 -13.38 4.20
C ASN A 45 -10.47 -12.56 3.19
N ILE A 46 -9.44 -11.86 3.66
CA ILE A 46 -8.46 -11.17 2.80
C ILE A 46 -7.73 -12.19 1.92
N THR A 47 -7.85 -12.03 0.61
CA THR A 47 -7.19 -12.87 -0.39
C THR A 47 -5.81 -12.33 -0.79
N ILE A 48 -5.06 -13.14 -1.54
CA ILE A 48 -3.79 -12.71 -2.13
C ILE A 48 -4.00 -11.59 -3.16
N THR A 49 -5.14 -11.60 -3.86
CA THR A 49 -5.49 -10.56 -4.83
C THR A 49 -5.68 -9.23 -4.14
N ASP A 50 -6.40 -9.23 -3.01
CA ASP A 50 -6.62 -8.04 -2.20
C ASP A 50 -5.29 -7.43 -1.71
N LEU A 51 -4.39 -8.25 -1.18
CA LEU A 51 -3.06 -7.78 -0.72
C LEU A 51 -2.24 -7.18 -1.86
N ARG A 52 -2.31 -7.76 -3.06
CA ARG A 52 -1.64 -7.21 -4.24
C ARG A 52 -2.23 -5.87 -4.66
N GLN A 53 -3.56 -5.76 -4.69
CA GLN A 53 -4.24 -4.51 -5.04
C GLN A 53 -3.91 -3.41 -4.04
N TYR A 54 -3.85 -3.74 -2.75
CA TYR A 54 -3.42 -2.79 -1.74
C TYR A 54 -1.99 -2.31 -1.96
N LEU A 55 -1.04 -3.22 -2.18
CA LEU A 55 0.35 -2.85 -2.46
C LEU A 55 0.47 -1.91 -3.67
N VAL A 56 -0.26 -2.20 -4.76
CA VAL A 56 -0.29 -1.33 -5.94
C VAL A 56 -0.86 0.05 -5.61
N SER A 57 -1.93 0.11 -4.81
CA SER A 57 -2.52 1.37 -4.37
C SER A 57 -1.52 2.23 -3.58
N LEU A 58 -0.81 1.64 -2.60
CA LEU A 58 0.21 2.35 -1.83
C LEU A 58 1.31 2.93 -2.73
N ILE A 59 1.80 2.15 -3.69
CA ILE A 59 2.84 2.59 -4.64
C ILE A 59 2.32 3.75 -5.51
N MET A 60 1.07 3.70 -5.96
CA MET A 60 0.47 4.78 -6.76
C MET A 60 0.29 6.06 -5.95
N GLN A 61 -0.20 5.96 -4.72
CA GLN A 61 -0.38 7.09 -3.82
C GLN A 61 0.96 7.77 -3.51
N GLN A 62 2.00 6.98 -3.19
CA GLN A 62 3.35 7.48 -2.98
C GLN A 62 3.87 8.24 -4.21
N LYS A 63 3.79 7.65 -5.41
CA LYS A 63 4.27 8.30 -6.64
C LYS A 63 3.49 9.59 -6.96
N SER A 64 2.18 9.58 -6.74
CA SER A 64 1.33 10.76 -6.95
C SER A 64 1.72 11.89 -5.99
N PHE A 65 1.95 11.55 -4.72
CA PHE A 65 2.41 12.50 -3.71
C PHE A 65 3.79 13.06 -4.06
N GLU A 66 4.76 12.21 -4.40
CA GLU A 66 6.11 12.59 -4.86
C GLU A 66 6.06 13.55 -6.06
N LYS A 67 5.13 13.33 -7.00
CA LYS A 67 4.93 14.24 -8.14
C LYS A 67 4.32 15.58 -7.69
N SER A 68 3.38 15.57 -6.75
CA SER A 68 2.77 16.80 -6.25
C SER A 68 3.78 17.70 -5.53
N ILE A 69 4.65 17.13 -4.68
CA ILE A 69 5.72 17.87 -4.00
C ILE A 69 6.80 18.36 -4.97
N GLY A 70 7.09 17.59 -6.02
CA GLY A 70 8.02 18.00 -7.08
C GLY A 70 7.49 19.15 -7.93
N THR A 71 6.18 19.26 -8.08
CA THR A 71 5.52 20.34 -8.86
C THR A 71 5.50 21.67 -8.11
N ILE A 72 5.56 21.66 -6.76
CA ILE A 72 5.55 22.88 -5.93
C ILE A 72 6.95 23.51 -5.80
N ARG A 73 8.02 22.80 -6.20
CA ARG A 73 9.42 23.24 -6.05
C ARG A 73 10.00 24.02 -7.25
N HIS A 74 9.17 24.50 -8.18
CA HIS A 74 9.60 25.30 -9.34
C HIS A 74 9.06 26.72 -9.30
#